data_AF-A0A9E6JV71-F1
#
_entry.id   AF-A0A9E6JV71-F1
#
_cell.length_a   1.000
_cell.length_b   1.000
_cell.length_c   1.000
_cell.angle_alpha   90.00
_cell.angle_beta   90.00
_cell.angle_gamma   90.00
#
_symmetry.space_group_name_H-M   'P 1'
#
loop_
_entity.id
_entity.type
_entity.pdbx_description
1 polymer ?
#
loop_
_entity_poly.entity_id
_entity_poly.type
_entity_poly.pdbx_seq_one_letter_code
_entity_poly.pdbx_strand_id
1 'polypeptide(L)'
;MIAIPTVELAGQAVECANCSGAEIDRFSKFGLTPVPESKVNTPLVAECFANLECRVADGSMVERYGLFVLEVVRAWIDPAVKHPRTIYHRGRGRFMIAGKTITLDSKAKKRFVRTAPLTAPPRG
;
A
#
# COMPACT_ATOMS: atom_id res chain seq x y z
N MET A 1 -0.92 3.09 7.63
CA MET A 1 -1.24 2.98 6.19
C MET A 1 -0.33 1.95 5.54
N ILE A 2 -0.84 1.11 4.63
CA ILE A 2 -0.04 0.25 3.73
C ILE A 2 -0.22 0.78 2.31
N ALA A 3 0.84 1.31 1.71
CA ALA A 3 0.85 1.77 0.33
C ALA A 3 1.35 0.65 -0.58
N ILE A 4 0.68 0.43 -1.71
CA ILE A 4 1.00 -0.62 -2.66
C ILE A 4 1.56 0.02 -3.93
N PRO A 5 2.88 -0.08 -4.17
CA PRO A 5 3.52 0.51 -5.35
C PRO A 5 3.33 -0.37 -6.59
N THR A 6 3.51 0.26 -7.75
CA THR A 6 3.82 -0.44 -9.01
C THR A 6 5.33 -0.45 -9.24
N VAL A 7 5.78 -1.16 -10.28
CA VAL A 7 7.20 -1.29 -10.63
C VAL A 7 7.91 0.05 -10.85
N GLU A 8 7.19 1.08 -11.29
CA GLU A 8 7.72 2.44 -11.49
C GLU A 8 8.25 3.04 -10.19
N LEU A 9 7.69 2.65 -9.04
CA LEU A 9 8.13 3.10 -7.72
C LEU A 9 9.08 2.12 -7.02
N ALA A 10 9.55 1.07 -7.70
CA ALA A 10 10.39 0.04 -7.06
C ALA A 10 11.67 0.63 -6.44
N GLY A 11 12.29 1.61 -7.10
CA GLY A 11 13.45 2.33 -6.57
C GLY A 11 13.13 3.04 -5.27
N GLN A 12 12.11 3.91 -5.26
CA GLN A 12 11.66 4.64 -4.07
C GLN A 12 11.24 3.70 -2.94
N ALA A 13 10.62 2.56 -3.25
CA ALA A 13 10.25 1.55 -2.25
C ALA A 13 11.49 0.93 -1.59
N VAL A 14 12.54 0.63 -2.36
CA VAL A 14 13.83 0.14 -1.84
C VAL A 14 14.52 1.21 -1.01
N GLU A 15 14.55 2.46 -1.45
CA GLU A 15 15.17 3.55 -0.70
C GLU A 15 14.45 3.81 0.62
N CYS A 16 13.11 3.84 0.62
CA CYS A 16 12.29 3.92 1.83
C CYS A 16 12.61 2.81 2.84
N ALA A 17 12.92 1.61 2.36
CA ALA A 17 13.23 0.46 3.20
C ALA A 17 14.66 0.45 3.77
N ASN A 18 15.59 1.23 3.20
CA ASN A 18 17.00 1.27 3.61
C ASN A 18 17.36 2.48 4.50
N CYS A 19 16.38 3.24 4.95
CA CYS A 19 16.59 4.38 5.83
C CYS A 19 15.61 4.34 7.01
N SER A 20 15.91 5.02 8.11
CA SER A 20 14.95 5.20 9.21
C SER A 20 14.12 6.47 8.99
N GLY A 21 12.81 6.40 9.20
CA GLY A 21 11.94 7.59 9.17
C GLY A 21 12.04 8.45 10.44
N ALA A 22 12.82 8.03 11.45
CA ALA A 22 12.99 8.78 12.69
C ALA A 22 13.81 10.07 12.50
N GLU A 23 14.68 10.11 11.50
CA GLU A 23 15.63 11.22 11.27
C GLU A 23 15.40 11.95 9.95
N ILE A 24 14.57 11.41 9.06
CA ILE A 24 14.34 11.97 7.74
C ILE A 24 12.85 11.95 7.38
N ASP A 25 12.38 13.03 6.76
CA ASP A 25 11.11 13.00 6.04
C ASP A 25 11.29 12.27 4.71
N ARG A 26 10.79 11.03 4.66
CA ARG A 26 10.86 10.18 3.46
C ARG A 26 10.02 10.72 2.31
N PHE A 27 8.94 11.46 2.58
CA PHE A 27 8.14 12.05 1.51
C PHE A 27 8.96 13.06 0.73
N SER A 28 9.51 14.05 1.44
CA SER A 28 10.38 15.07 0.84
C SER A 28 11.65 14.46 0.23
N LYS A 29 12.30 13.52 0.92
CA LYS A 29 13.56 12.93 0.44
C LYS A 29 13.42 12.14 -0.87
N PHE A 30 12.32 11.41 -1.02
CA PHE A 30 12.12 10.52 -2.17
C PHE A 30 11.10 11.05 -3.17
N GLY A 31 10.66 12.31 -3.05
CA GLY A 31 9.71 12.93 -3.96
C GLY A 31 8.36 12.22 -4.00
N LEU A 32 7.87 11.79 -2.83
CA LEU A 32 6.54 11.20 -2.68
C LEU A 32 5.57 12.26 -2.18
N THR A 33 4.33 12.23 -2.67
CA THR A 33 3.32 13.22 -2.33
C THR A 33 2.40 12.68 -1.24
N PRO A 34 2.40 13.26 -0.02
CA PRO A 34 1.45 12.88 1.02
C PRO A 34 0.05 13.39 0.65
N VAL A 35 -0.94 12.50 0.73
CA VAL A 35 -2.36 12.85 0.54
C VAL A 35 -3.09 12.66 1.86
N PRO A 36 -3.99 13.59 2.24
CA PRO A 36 -4.78 13.46 3.46
C PRO A 36 -5.55 12.14 3.51
N GLU A 37 -5.45 11.49 4.65
CA GLU A 37 -6.18 10.28 4.99
C GLU A 37 -7.61 10.58 5.47
N SER A 38 -8.42 9.54 5.69
CA SER A 38 -9.81 9.72 6.13
C SER A 38 -10.13 9.18 7.53
N LYS A 39 -9.54 8.06 7.94
CA LYS A 39 -9.95 7.31 9.14
C LYS A 39 -8.79 6.99 10.09
N VAL A 40 -7.56 7.27 9.70
CA VAL A 40 -6.35 7.14 10.54
C VAL A 40 -5.61 8.46 10.62
N ASN A 41 -4.45 8.54 11.30
CA ASN A 41 -3.60 9.75 11.36
C ASN A 41 -2.29 9.51 10.61
N THR A 42 -2.37 9.01 9.37
CA THR A 42 -1.19 8.66 8.57
C THR A 42 -1.48 8.95 7.11
N PRO A 43 -0.70 9.82 6.44
CA PRO A 43 -0.96 10.22 5.07
C PRO A 43 -0.89 9.03 4.11
N LEU A 44 -1.66 9.11 3.02
CA LEU A 44 -1.58 8.21 1.87
C LEU A 44 -0.41 8.62 0.96
N VAL A 45 0.03 7.72 0.09
CA VAL A 45 1.05 8.02 -0.95
C VAL A 45 0.36 8.16 -2.31
N ALA A 46 0.40 9.36 -2.90
CA ALA A 46 -0.33 9.66 -4.15
C ALA A 46 0.11 8.77 -5.32
N GLU A 47 1.40 8.45 -5.38
CA GLU A 47 2.00 7.72 -6.48
C GLU A 47 1.66 6.21 -6.44
N CYS A 48 1.26 5.69 -5.27
CA CYS A 48 0.88 4.29 -5.14
C CYS A 48 -0.53 4.05 -5.69
N PHE A 49 -0.68 3.04 -6.55
CA PHE A 49 -1.97 2.72 -7.18
C PHE A 49 -3.03 2.28 -6.16
N ALA A 50 -2.62 1.82 -4.98
CA ALA A 50 -3.52 1.51 -3.89
C ALA A 50 -2.94 1.91 -2.54
N ASN A 51 -3.80 2.38 -1.64
CA ASN A 51 -3.47 2.68 -0.26
C ASN A 51 -4.51 2.03 0.67
N LEU A 52 -4.06 1.34 1.71
CA LEU A 52 -4.91 0.74 2.73
C LEU A 52 -4.72 1.50 4.04
N GLU A 53 -5.80 2.11 4.53
CA GLU A 53 -5.84 2.64 5.88
C GLU A 53 -6.11 1.49 6.85
N CYS A 54 -5.22 1.33 7.81
CA CYS A 54 -5.28 0.23 8.76
C CYS A 54 -5.14 0.72 10.19
N ARG A 55 -5.89 0.12 11.10
CA ARG A 55 -5.68 0.21 12.55
C ARG A 55 -5.10 -1.11 13.08
N VAL A 56 -4.33 -1.05 14.16
CA VAL A 56 -3.88 -2.27 14.86
C VAL A 56 -5.09 -2.89 15.54
N ALA A 57 -5.44 -4.10 15.11
CA ALA A 57 -6.54 -4.87 15.67
C ALA A 57 -6.04 -5.79 16.81
N ASP A 58 -4.82 -6.33 16.67
CA ASP A 58 -4.16 -7.13 17.70
C ASP A 58 -2.63 -6.97 17.60
N GLY A 59 -2.02 -6.67 18.75
CA GLY A 59 -0.57 -6.50 18.93
C GLY A 59 0.07 -7.54 19.85
N SER A 60 -0.67 -8.57 20.27
CA SER A 60 -0.22 -9.57 21.26
C SER A 60 1.05 -10.33 20.86
N MET A 61 1.37 -10.38 19.56
CA MET A 61 2.53 -11.08 19.00
C MET A 61 3.71 -10.15 18.61
N VAL A 62 3.59 -8.85 18.87
CA VAL A 62 4.60 -7.85 18.46
C VAL A 62 5.92 -8.07 19.18
N GLU A 63 5.90 -8.25 20.51
CA GLU A 63 7.13 -8.37 21.30
C GLU A 63 7.95 -9.60 20.90
N ARG A 64 7.28 -10.74 20.66
CA ARG A 64 7.97 -12.01 20.37
C ARG A 64 8.35 -12.19 18.91
N TYR A 65 7.53 -11.69 17.98
CA TYR A 65 7.67 -12.00 16.55
C TYR A 65 7.69 -10.78 15.64
N GLY A 66 7.48 -9.57 16.16
CA GLY A 66 7.26 -8.38 15.33
C GLY A 66 6.00 -8.46 14.47
N LEU A 67 5.01 -9.27 14.87
CA LEU A 67 3.79 -9.51 14.09
C LEU A 67 2.64 -8.63 14.58
N PHE A 68 2.05 -7.89 13.65
CA PHE A 68 0.84 -7.08 13.87
C PHE A 68 -0.33 -7.66 13.09
N VAL A 69 -1.51 -7.71 13.71
CA VAL A 69 -2.78 -7.93 12.99
C VAL A 69 -3.43 -6.59 12.74
N LEU A 70 -3.75 -6.31 11.48
CA LEU A 70 -4.27 -5.03 11.03
C LEU A 70 -5.69 -5.18 10.48
N GLU A 71 -6.59 -4.29 10.89
CA GLU A 71 -7.91 -4.15 10.27
C GLU A 71 -7.86 -3.03 9.24
N VAL A 72 -8.24 -3.35 8.00
CA VAL A 72 -8.41 -2.37 6.92
C VAL A 72 -9.73 -1.64 7.13
N VAL A 73 -9.66 -0.37 7.52
CA VAL A 73 -10.84 0.48 7.75
C VAL A 73 -11.25 1.26 6.50
N ARG A 74 -10.31 1.46 5.56
CA ARG A 74 -10.58 2.08 4.25
C ARG A 74 -9.55 1.63 3.22
N ALA A 75 -9.99 1.46 1.99
CA ALA A 75 -9.13 1.15 0.85
C ALA A 75 -9.30 2.21 -0.24
N TRP A 76 -8.18 2.63 -0.80
CA TRP A 76 -8.09 3.63 -1.86
C TRP A 76 -7.44 3.01 -3.08
N ILE A 77 -7.95 3.35 -4.26
CA ILE A 77 -7.37 2.91 -5.53
C ILE A 77 -7.28 4.09 -6.49
N ASP A 78 -6.20 4.18 -7.24
CA ASP A 78 -6.13 5.06 -8.40
C ASP A 78 -6.91 4.40 -9.56
N PRO A 79 -8.08 4.95 -9.95
CA PRO A 79 -8.87 4.37 -11.03
C PRO A 79 -8.20 4.50 -12.40
N ALA A 80 -7.17 5.34 -12.56
CA ALA A 80 -6.41 5.45 -13.81
C ALA A 80 -5.52 4.21 -14.05
N VAL A 81 -5.07 3.55 -12.99
CA VAL A 81 -4.20 2.36 -13.09
C VAL A 81 -5.05 1.10 -13.25
N LYS A 82 -5.35 0.71 -14.50
CA LYS A 82 -6.19 -0.47 -14.80
C LYS A 82 -5.49 -1.80 -14.57
N HIS A 83 -4.19 -1.87 -14.84
CA HIS A 83 -3.38 -3.09 -14.79
C HIS A 83 -2.08 -2.82 -14.01
N PRO A 84 -2.14 -2.71 -12.68
CA PRO A 84 -0.97 -2.39 -11.87
C PRO A 84 0.08 -3.50 -12.00
N ARG A 85 1.29 -3.11 -12.41
CA ARG A 85 2.46 -4.01 -12.47
C ARG A 85 3.07 -4.09 -11.08
N THR A 86 2.50 -4.92 -10.21
CA THR A 86 3.01 -5.10 -8.84
C THR A 86 4.35 -5.81 -8.83
N ILE A 87 5.13 -5.58 -7.77
CA ILE A 87 6.43 -6.19 -7.56
C ILE A 87 6.40 -7.12 -6.34
N TYR A 88 7.14 -8.22 -6.43
CA TYR A 88 7.27 -9.23 -5.39
C TYR A 88 8.74 -9.35 -5.00
N HIS A 89 9.07 -9.01 -3.76
CA HIS A 89 10.43 -9.10 -3.26
C HIS A 89 10.88 -10.56 -3.12
N ARG A 90 12.08 -10.87 -3.63
CA ARG A 90 12.70 -12.21 -3.59
C ARG A 90 13.98 -12.25 -2.72
N GLY A 91 14.25 -11.19 -1.97
CA GLY A 91 15.45 -11.04 -1.15
C GLY A 91 16.60 -10.35 -1.88
N ARG A 92 17.47 -9.70 -1.09
CA ARG A 92 18.72 -9.05 -1.57
C ARG A 92 18.50 -8.09 -2.76
N GLY A 93 17.45 -7.27 -2.69
CA GLY A 93 17.14 -6.30 -3.74
C GLY A 93 16.60 -6.89 -5.05
N ARG A 94 16.32 -8.20 -5.09
CA ARG A 94 15.74 -8.85 -6.27
C ARG A 94 14.22 -8.79 -6.18
N PHE A 95 13.59 -8.41 -7.29
CA PHE A 95 12.14 -8.36 -7.41
C PHE A 95 11.66 -9.14 -8.62
N MET A 96 10.46 -9.69 -8.53
CA MET A 96 9.70 -10.21 -9.67
C MET A 96 8.56 -9.24 -9.96
N ILE A 97 8.34 -8.92 -11.23
CA ILE A 97 7.18 -8.16 -11.66
C ILE A 97 6.03 -9.15 -11.90
N ALA A 98 4.81 -8.79 -11.51
CA ALA A 98 3.61 -9.55 -11.80
C ALA A 98 3.56 -9.97 -13.28
N GLY A 99 3.35 -11.26 -13.51
CA GLY A 99 3.28 -11.85 -14.84
C GLY A 99 1.91 -11.72 -15.48
N LYS A 100 1.66 -12.58 -16.48
CA LYS A 100 0.40 -12.63 -17.21
C LYS A 100 -0.78 -12.96 -16.28
N THR A 101 -1.80 -12.11 -16.31
CA THR A 101 -3.12 -12.41 -15.71
C THR A 101 -3.89 -13.38 -16.59
N ILE A 102 -4.51 -14.38 -15.98
CA ILE A 102 -5.48 -15.29 -16.63
C ILE A 102 -6.83 -15.18 -15.92
N THR A 103 -7.90 -15.53 -16.64
CA THR A 103 -9.27 -15.59 -16.10
C THR A 103 -9.71 -17.04 -16.09
N LEU A 104 -10.21 -17.49 -14.95
CA LEU A 104 -10.76 -18.84 -14.75
C LEU A 104 -12.19 -18.70 -14.21
N ASP A 105 -13.05 -19.66 -14.55
CA ASP A 105 -14.41 -19.69 -14.03
C ASP A 105 -14.41 -19.99 -12.52
N SER A 106 -15.20 -19.22 -11.76
CA SER A 106 -15.30 -19.38 -10.31
C SER A 106 -16.76 -19.38 -9.86
N LYS A 107 -17.10 -20.31 -8.96
CA LYS A 107 -18.41 -20.39 -8.28
C LYS A 107 -18.51 -19.42 -7.09
N ALA A 108 -17.43 -18.70 -6.75
CA ALA A 108 -17.43 -17.78 -5.62
C ALA A 108 -18.35 -16.59 -5.89
N LYS A 109 -19.21 -16.27 -4.91
CA LYS A 109 -20.02 -15.05 -4.97
C LYS A 109 -19.10 -13.83 -4.90
N LYS A 110 -19.26 -12.88 -5.81
CA LYS A 110 -18.51 -11.61 -5.79
C LYS A 110 -18.78 -10.89 -4.48
N ARG A 111 -17.77 -10.81 -3.61
CA ARG A 111 -17.76 -9.93 -2.43
C ARG A 111 -16.88 -8.74 -2.76
N PHE A 112 -17.48 -7.56 -2.87
CA PHE A 112 -16.74 -6.33 -3.13
C PHE A 112 -16.29 -5.72 -1.80
N VAL A 113 -14.99 -5.51 -1.66
CA VAL A 113 -14.46 -4.56 -0.68
C VAL A 113 -14.77 -3.16 -1.24
N ARG A 114 -15.41 -2.30 -0.44
CA ARG A 114 -15.67 -0.92 -0.85
C ARG A 114 -14.32 -0.18 -0.94
N THR A 115 -13.98 0.29 -2.14
CA THR A 115 -12.84 1.17 -2.38
C THR A 115 -13.31 2.59 -2.68
N ALA A 116 -12.48 3.58 -2.37
CA ALA A 116 -12.67 4.97 -2.77
C ALA A 116 -11.58 5.37 -3.80
N PRO A 117 -11.88 6.27 -4.75
CA PRO A 117 -10.85 6.83 -5.63
C PRO A 117 -9.82 7.59 -4.80
N LEU A 118 -8.52 7.42 -5.10
CA LEU A 118 -7.44 8.14 -4.43
C LEU A 118 -7.55 9.67 -4.60
N THR A 119 -8.20 10.13 -5.67
CA THR A 119 -8.48 11.55 -5.95
C THR A 119 -9.73 12.09 -5.24
N ALA A 120 -10.50 11.25 -4.55
CA ALA A 120 -11.69 11.70 -3.84
C ALA A 120 -11.30 12.32 -2.49
N PRO A 121 -11.83 13.51 -2.12
CA PRO A 121 -11.52 14.12 -0.84
C PRO A 121 -11.89 13.18 0.33
N PRO A 122 -11.11 13.17 1.43
CA PRO A 122 -11.46 12.40 2.62
C PRO A 122 -12.81 12.90 3.14
N ARG A 123 -13.80 12.01 3.18
CA ARG A 123 -15.08 12.32 3.83
C ARG A 123 -14.87 12.19 5.33
N GLY A 124 -15.18 13.25 6.08
CA GLY A 124 -15.22 13.26 7.56
C GLY A 124 -15.93 12.03 8.12
#